data_AF-A0A1X1AVB4-F1
#
_entry.id   AF-A0A1X1AVB4-F1
#
_cell.length_a   1.000
_cell.length_b   1.000
_cell.length_c   1.000
_cell.angle_alpha   90.00
_cell.angle_beta   90.00
_cell.angle_gamma   90.00
#
_symmetry.space_group_name_H-M   'P 1'
#
loop_
_entity.id
_entity.type
_entity.pdbx_description
1 polymer ?
#
loop_
_entity_poly.entity_id
_entity_poly.type
_entity_poly.pdbx_seq_one_letter_code
_entity_poly.pdbx_strand_id
1 'polypeptide(L)'
;MFGPGLKKEPLAVRESHELLAGVVDRVARVGRLRVPKEVAVRTIMSANTGVALALITRPEMYPDHSISAEVRDITFTGILTPQDSTTPDDARPSALATISATVEADPPSDLTAAELGLFVEWLRRLAPRL
;
A
#
# COMPACT_ATOMS: atom_id res chain seq x y z
N MET A 1 -4.98 -13.12 -19.01
CA MET A 1 -5.40 -14.41 -18.43
C MET A 1 -4.13 -15.06 -17.89
N PHE A 2 -3.83 -14.87 -16.61
CA PHE A 2 -2.64 -15.45 -15.96
C PHE A 2 -2.99 -16.86 -15.46
N GLY A 3 -2.03 -17.78 -15.59
CA GLY A 3 -2.22 -19.24 -15.64
C GLY A 3 -2.84 -19.92 -14.41
N PRO A 4 -2.93 -21.27 -14.43
CA PRO A 4 -3.60 -22.03 -13.37
C PRO A 4 -2.97 -21.71 -12.01
N GLY A 5 -3.82 -21.46 -11.01
CA GLY A 5 -3.39 -21.11 -9.66
C GLY A 5 -2.36 -22.09 -9.11
N LEU A 6 -1.28 -21.57 -8.53
CA LEU A 6 -0.23 -22.38 -7.92
C LEU A 6 -0.83 -23.19 -6.76
N LYS A 7 -0.55 -24.51 -6.71
CA LYS A 7 -1.04 -25.41 -5.65
C LYS A 7 -0.58 -25.00 -4.24
N LYS A 8 0.50 -24.23 -4.15
CA LYS A 8 1.01 -23.59 -2.94
C LYS A 8 1.64 -22.25 -3.33
N GLU A 9 1.35 -21.21 -2.56
CA GLU A 9 1.99 -19.91 -2.78
C GLU A 9 3.50 -20.01 -2.52
N PRO A 10 4.35 -19.54 -3.45
CA PRO A 10 5.80 -19.53 -3.24
C PRO A 10 6.18 -18.64 -2.05
N LEU A 11 7.14 -19.08 -1.24
CA LEU A 11 7.64 -18.30 -0.09
C LEU A 11 8.12 -16.89 -0.49
N ALA A 12 8.74 -16.78 -1.67
CA ALA A 12 9.22 -15.50 -2.20
C ALA A 12 8.10 -14.46 -2.41
N VAL A 13 6.86 -14.90 -2.72
CA VAL A 13 5.72 -13.98 -2.88
C VAL A 13 5.33 -13.40 -1.54
N ARG A 14 5.23 -14.24 -0.52
CA ARG A 14 4.92 -13.83 0.85
C ARG A 14 6.01 -12.91 1.42
N GLU A 15 7.28 -13.27 1.24
CA GLU A 15 8.42 -12.48 1.69
C GLU A 15 8.45 -11.09 1.00
N SER A 16 8.24 -11.05 -0.32
CA SER A 16 8.16 -9.78 -1.06
C SER A 16 7.02 -8.89 -0.54
N HIS A 17 5.87 -9.49 -0.24
CA HIS A 17 4.73 -8.78 0.32
C HIS A 17 5.05 -8.21 1.72
N GLU A 18 5.65 -9.02 2.61
CA GLU A 18 6.03 -8.60 3.98
C GLU A 18 7.04 -7.46 3.96
N LEU A 19 8.06 -7.54 3.11
CA LEU A 19 9.07 -6.50 2.95
C LEU A 19 8.43 -5.18 2.48
N LEU A 20 7.59 -5.24 1.46
CA LEU A 20 6.89 -4.06 0.95
C LEU A 20 5.93 -3.49 2.01
N ALA A 21 5.19 -4.33 2.73
CA ALA A 21 4.29 -3.90 3.79
C ALA A 21 5.05 -3.15 4.89
N GLY A 22 6.24 -3.62 5.27
CA GLY A 22 7.10 -2.91 6.23
C GLY A 22 7.62 -1.56 5.72
N VAL A 23 7.87 -1.42 4.42
CA VAL A 23 8.24 -0.12 3.82
C VAL A 23 7.04 0.84 3.85
N VAL A 24 5.87 0.39 3.40
CA VAL A 24 4.65 1.20 3.37
C VAL A 24 4.22 1.62 4.78
N ASP A 25 4.39 0.75 5.75
CA ASP A 25 4.14 1.05 7.16
C ASP A 25 4.98 2.23 7.67
N ARG A 26 6.28 2.26 7.34
CA ARG A 26 7.15 3.40 7.68
C ARG A 26 6.70 4.70 7.00
N VAL A 27 6.18 4.62 5.78
CA VAL A 27 5.63 5.77 5.04
C VAL A 27 4.33 6.27 5.68
N ALA A 28 3.46 5.35 6.11
CA ALA A 28 2.24 5.67 6.82
C ALA A 28 2.53 6.38 8.15
N ARG A 29 3.51 5.89 8.93
CA ARG A 29 3.90 6.48 10.22
C ARG A 29 4.41 7.92 10.12
N VAL A 30 4.95 8.34 8.97
CA VAL A 30 5.38 9.73 8.73
C VAL A 30 4.28 10.58 8.07
N GLY A 31 3.05 10.09 7.98
CA GLY A 31 1.92 10.85 7.43
C GLY A 31 2.03 11.15 5.95
N ARG A 32 2.69 10.27 5.18
CA ARG A 32 2.87 10.45 3.74
C ARG A 32 2.02 9.53 2.88
N LEU A 33 1.23 8.65 3.50
CA LEU A 33 0.36 7.72 2.80
C LEU A 33 -1.07 8.27 2.79
N ARG A 34 -1.70 8.42 1.61
CA ARG A 34 -3.08 8.95 1.49
C ARG A 34 -4.15 7.87 1.37
N VAL A 35 -3.76 6.60 1.47
CA VAL A 35 -4.65 5.44 1.37
C VAL A 35 -4.30 4.45 2.50
N PRO A 36 -5.17 3.48 2.82
CA PRO A 36 -4.80 2.40 3.75
C PRO A 36 -3.57 1.62 3.28
N LYS A 37 -2.75 1.13 4.22
CA LYS A 37 -1.52 0.36 3.99
C LYS A 37 -1.74 -0.81 3.03
N GLU A 38 -2.77 -1.61 3.25
CA GLU A 38 -3.08 -2.79 2.43
C GLU A 38 -3.44 -2.39 0.99
N VAL A 39 -4.10 -1.25 0.82
CA VAL A 39 -4.44 -0.71 -0.50
C VAL A 39 -3.17 -0.29 -1.24
N ALA A 40 -2.26 0.42 -0.56
CA ALA A 40 -0.98 0.81 -1.14
C ALA A 40 -0.12 -0.39 -1.54
N VAL A 41 0.07 -1.36 -0.63
CA VAL A 41 0.84 -2.59 -0.89
C VAL A 41 0.26 -3.34 -2.10
N ARG A 42 -1.06 -3.56 -2.12
CA ARG A 42 -1.72 -4.23 -3.24
C ARG A 42 -1.55 -3.46 -4.56
N THR A 43 -1.64 -2.13 -4.51
CA THR A 43 -1.51 -1.28 -5.71
C THR A 43 -0.10 -1.36 -6.29
N ILE A 44 0.92 -1.22 -5.44
CA ILE A 44 2.33 -1.32 -5.85
C ILE A 44 2.63 -2.72 -6.43
N MET A 45 2.21 -3.79 -5.74
CA MET A 45 2.43 -5.17 -6.22
C MET A 45 1.77 -5.42 -7.57
N SER A 46 0.54 -4.95 -7.75
CA SER A 46 -0.21 -5.11 -9.00
C SER A 46 0.45 -4.36 -10.15
N ALA A 47 0.85 -3.10 -9.91
CA ALA A 47 1.54 -2.27 -10.90
C ALA A 47 2.87 -2.90 -11.32
N ASN A 48 3.71 -3.28 -10.36
CA ASN A 48 5.00 -3.91 -10.61
C ASN A 48 4.86 -5.24 -11.37
N THR A 49 3.93 -6.10 -10.93
CA THR A 49 3.66 -7.39 -11.58
C THR A 49 3.17 -7.19 -13.02
N GLY A 50 2.25 -6.23 -13.23
CA GLY A 50 1.73 -5.90 -14.55
C GLY A 50 2.81 -5.43 -15.51
N VAL A 51 3.68 -4.51 -15.07
CA VAL A 51 4.81 -4.01 -15.86
C VAL A 51 5.80 -5.12 -16.17
N ALA A 52 6.20 -5.90 -15.16
CA ALA A 52 7.14 -7.01 -15.35
C ALA A 52 6.61 -8.03 -16.37
N LEU A 53 5.34 -8.42 -16.25
CA LEU A 53 4.72 -9.35 -17.20
C LEU A 53 4.55 -8.75 -18.59
N ALA A 54 4.24 -7.46 -18.69
CA ALA A 54 4.15 -6.77 -19.98
C ALA A 54 5.50 -6.76 -20.71
N LEU A 55 6.58 -6.42 -20.00
CA LEU A 55 7.95 -6.43 -20.53
C LEU A 55 8.39 -7.85 -20.95
N ILE A 56 8.11 -8.87 -20.15
CA ILE A 56 8.48 -10.27 -20.44
C ILE A 56 7.69 -10.83 -21.64
N THR A 57 6.39 -10.56 -21.69
CA THR A 57 5.50 -11.23 -22.66
C THR A 57 5.35 -10.48 -23.97
N ARG A 58 5.63 -9.18 -24.01
CA ARG A 58 5.45 -8.31 -25.18
C ARG A 58 6.60 -7.32 -25.37
N PRO A 59 7.86 -7.79 -25.45
CA PRO A 59 9.03 -6.90 -25.51
C PRO A 59 8.97 -5.91 -26.70
N GLU A 60 8.44 -6.34 -27.85
CA GLU A 60 8.31 -5.50 -29.05
C GLU A 60 7.41 -4.27 -28.86
N MET A 61 6.46 -4.33 -27.91
CA MET A 61 5.54 -3.24 -27.58
C MET A 61 6.15 -2.26 -26.57
N TYR A 62 7.23 -2.66 -25.89
CA TYR A 62 7.91 -1.89 -24.85
C TYR A 62 9.43 -1.89 -25.11
N PRO A 63 9.89 -1.26 -26.21
CA PRO A 63 11.31 -1.24 -26.57
C PRO A 63 12.16 -0.39 -25.61
N ASP A 64 11.53 0.51 -24.84
CA ASP A 64 12.15 1.28 -23.77
C ASP A 64 11.66 0.79 -22.39
N HIS A 65 12.58 0.64 -21.45
CA HIS A 65 12.30 0.26 -20.07
C HIS A 65 11.83 1.43 -19.20
N SER A 66 11.74 2.66 -19.74
CA SER A 66 11.21 3.85 -19.08
C SER A 66 9.81 3.64 -18.47
N ILE A 67 9.00 2.76 -19.09
CA ILE A 67 7.64 2.43 -18.65
C ILE A 67 7.57 1.99 -17.18
N SER A 68 8.63 1.37 -16.66
CA SER A 68 8.70 0.99 -15.25
C SER A 68 8.75 2.21 -14.33
N ALA A 69 9.55 3.22 -14.67
CA ALA A 69 9.63 4.46 -13.91
C ALA A 69 8.33 5.26 -14.01
N GLU A 70 7.75 5.36 -15.21
CA GLU A 70 6.49 6.08 -15.44
C GLU A 70 5.33 5.49 -14.63
N VAL A 71 5.14 4.16 -14.67
CA VAL A 71 4.08 3.49 -13.91
C VAL A 71 4.32 3.62 -12.40
N ARG A 72 5.58 3.57 -11.95
CA ARG A 72 5.92 3.81 -10.54
C ARG A 72 5.49 5.20 -10.10
N ASP A 73 5.81 6.23 -10.88
CA ASP A 73 5.53 7.62 -10.51
C ASP A 73 4.02 7.91 -10.53
N ILE A 74 3.28 7.33 -11.49
CA ILE A 74 1.81 7.35 -11.50
C ILE A 74 1.22 6.65 -10.27
N THR A 75 1.76 5.47 -9.92
CA THR A 75 1.35 4.70 -8.75
C THR A 75 1.58 5.50 -7.47
N PHE A 76 2.75 6.12 -7.32
CA PHE A 76 3.11 6.95 -6.18
C PHE A 76 2.21 8.17 -6.05
N THR A 77 1.90 8.84 -7.16
CA THR A 77 0.92 9.95 -7.19
C THR A 77 -0.45 9.51 -6.65
N GLY A 78 -0.85 8.25 -6.92
CA GLY A 78 -2.12 7.71 -6.47
C GLY A 78 -2.19 7.34 -4.98
N ILE A 79 -1.06 7.05 -4.33
CA ILE A 79 -1.01 6.49 -2.96
C ILE A 79 -0.29 7.38 -1.94
N LEU A 80 0.53 8.33 -2.38
CA LEU A 80 1.27 9.23 -1.51
C LEU A 80 0.63 10.61 -1.46
N THR A 81 0.71 11.26 -0.31
CA THR A 81 0.42 12.69 -0.19
C THR A 81 1.50 13.49 -0.94
N PRO A 82 1.11 14.43 -1.83
CA PRO A 82 2.03 15.36 -2.48
C PRO A 82 2.97 16.02 -1.48
N GLN A 83 4.23 16.28 -1.85
CA GLN A 83 5.22 16.84 -0.92
C GLN A 83 4.79 18.20 -0.34
N ASP A 84 4.06 18.99 -1.13
CA ASP A 84 3.69 20.36 -0.79
C ASP A 84 2.17 20.53 -0.56
N SER A 85 1.38 19.45 -0.59
CA SER A 85 -0.06 19.58 -0.31
C SER A 85 -0.32 19.59 1.19
N THR A 86 -0.77 20.74 1.66
CA THR A 86 -1.37 20.94 3.00
C THR A 86 -2.89 21.06 2.90
N THR A 87 -3.47 20.61 1.78
CA THR A 87 -4.90 20.74 1.53
C THR A 87 -5.67 19.86 2.54
N PRO A 88 -6.80 20.36 3.09
CA PRO A 88 -7.60 19.61 4.06
C PRO A 88 -8.07 18.24 3.55
N ASP A 89 -8.14 18.07 2.22
CA ASP A 89 -8.64 16.85 1.59
C ASP A 89 -7.62 15.69 1.65
N ASP A 90 -6.31 15.99 1.56
CA ASP A 90 -5.25 14.98 1.72
C ASP A 90 -4.94 14.68 3.21
N ALA A 91 -5.35 15.56 4.12
CA ALA A 91 -5.02 15.46 5.54
C ALA A 91 -5.78 14.32 6.24
N ARG A 92 -7.06 14.09 5.91
CA ARG A 92 -7.89 13.06 6.58
C ARG A 92 -7.43 11.63 6.28
N PRO A 93 -7.22 11.24 5.01
CA PRO A 93 -6.74 9.89 4.71
C PRO A 93 -5.34 9.62 5.26
N SER A 94 -4.48 10.64 5.26
CA SER A 94 -3.13 10.55 5.82
C SER A 94 -3.12 10.42 7.34
N ALA A 95 -3.93 11.21 8.04
CA ALA A 95 -4.09 11.07 9.49
C ALA A 95 -4.57 9.66 9.86
N LEU A 96 -5.54 9.12 9.13
CA LEU A 96 -6.02 7.77 9.35
C LEU A 96 -4.93 6.70 9.15
N ALA A 97 -4.19 6.77 8.05
CA ALA A 97 -3.08 5.84 7.79
C ALA A 97 -2.00 5.94 8.88
N THR A 98 -1.71 7.14 9.36
CA THR A 98 -0.75 7.39 10.44
C THR A 98 -1.22 6.78 11.76
N ILE A 99 -2.48 7.00 12.14
CA ILE A 99 -3.05 6.46 13.37
C ILE A 99 -3.02 4.92 13.34
N SER A 100 -3.47 4.32 12.23
CA SER A 100 -3.44 2.86 12.08
C SER A 100 -2.02 2.30 12.22
N ALA A 101 -1.04 2.88 11.53
CA ALA A 101 0.36 2.43 11.60
C ALA A 101 0.96 2.62 13.02
N THR A 102 0.59 3.70 13.71
CA THR A 102 1.07 3.97 15.07
C THR A 102 0.51 2.96 16.06
N VAL A 103 -0.79 2.65 15.96
CA VAL A 103 -1.45 1.67 16.84
C VAL A 103 -0.98 0.24 16.57
N GLU A 104 -0.66 -0.11 15.32
CA GLU A 104 -0.04 -1.41 15.01
C GLU A 104 1.38 -1.53 15.59
N ALA A 105 2.17 -0.45 15.56
CA ALA A 105 3.54 -0.46 16.02
C ALA A 105 3.66 -0.40 17.56
N ASP A 106 2.81 0.38 18.21
CA ASP A 106 2.80 0.57 19.67
C ASP A 106 1.35 0.56 20.18
N PRO A 107 0.79 -0.63 20.44
CA PRO A 107 -0.59 -0.75 20.90
C PRO A 107 -0.78 -0.05 22.24
N PRO A 108 -1.81 0.81 22.40
CA PRO A 108 -2.04 1.53 23.64
C PRO A 108 -2.32 0.57 24.80
N SER A 109 -1.55 0.69 25.88
CA SER A 109 -1.71 -0.14 27.09
C SER A 109 -3.01 0.11 27.85
N ASP A 110 -3.62 1.27 27.61
CA ASP A 110 -4.83 1.71 28.30
C ASP A 110 -6.11 1.11 27.70
N LEU A 111 -6.01 0.44 26.55
CA LEU A 111 -7.12 -0.29 25.92
C LEU A 111 -7.01 -1.79 26.21
N THR A 112 -8.13 -2.41 26.59
CA THR A 112 -8.23 -3.87 26.59
C THR A 112 -8.12 -4.42 25.17
N ALA A 113 -7.78 -5.71 25.04
CA ALA A 113 -7.69 -6.37 23.74
C ALA A 113 -9.00 -6.28 22.93
N ALA A 114 -10.15 -6.31 23.60
CA ALA A 114 -11.46 -6.17 22.96
C ALA A 114 -11.69 -4.74 22.43
N GLU A 115 -11.35 -3.72 23.23
CA GLU A 115 -11.47 -2.31 22.83
C GLU A 115 -10.52 -1.97 21.69
N LEU A 116 -9.27 -2.44 21.74
CA LEU A 116 -8.31 -2.28 20.67
C LEU A 116 -8.79 -2.94 19.37
N GLY A 117 -9.34 -4.16 19.46
CA GLY A 117 -9.92 -4.86 18.32
C GLY A 117 -11.08 -4.10 17.68
N LEU A 118 -11.97 -3.53 18.50
CA LEU A 118 -13.07 -2.68 18.03
C LEU A 118 -12.57 -1.39 17.39
N PHE A 119 -11.57 -0.74 17.99
CA PHE A 119 -10.98 0.48 17.47
C PHE A 119 -10.38 0.26 16.07
N VAL A 120 -9.55 -0.78 15.90
CA VAL A 120 -8.97 -1.16 14.61
C VAL A 120 -10.06 -1.47 13.58
N GLU A 121 -11.09 -2.21 13.97
CA GLU A 121 -12.21 -2.53 13.08
C GLU A 121 -12.99 -1.28 12.65
N TRP A 122 -13.18 -0.31 13.54
CA TRP A 122 -13.84 0.95 13.21
C TRP A 122 -13.00 1.82 12.28
N LEU A 123 -11.69 1.94 12.52
CA LEU A 123 -10.78 2.64 11.59
C LEU A 123 -10.87 2.05 10.19
N ARG A 124 -10.83 0.73 10.07
CA ARG A 124 -10.94 0.01 8.79
C ARG A 124 -12.28 0.27 8.08
N ARG A 125 -13.40 0.32 8.82
CA ARG A 125 -14.73 0.60 8.26
C ARG A 125 -14.92 2.04 7.83
N LEU A 126 -14.28 2.99 8.52
CA LEU A 126 -14.39 4.40 8.23
C LEU A 126 -13.44 4.84 7.11
N ALA A 127 -12.34 4.10 6.89
CA ALA A 127 -11.33 4.43 5.87
C ALA A 127 -11.88 4.73 4.47
N PRO A 128 -12.87 4.00 3.92
CA PRO A 128 -13.40 4.30 2.59
C PRO A 128 -14.29 5.56 2.52
N ARG A 129 -14.65 6.15 3.67
CA ARG A 129 -15.59 7.27 3.79
C ARG A 129 -14.91 8.60 4.13
N LEU A 130 -13.62 8.56 4.44
CA LEU A 130 -12.79 9.70 4.81
C LEU A 130 -11.89 10.09 3.65
#